data_AF-A0A8H4UCP8-F1
#
_entry.id   AF-A0A8H4UCP8-F1
#
_cell.length_a   1.000
_cell.length_b   1.000
_cell.length_c   1.000
_cell.angle_alpha   90.00
_cell.angle_beta   90.00
_cell.angle_gamma   90.00
#
_symmetry.space_group_name_H-M   'P 1'
#
loop_
_entity.id
_entity.type
_entity.pdbx_description
1 polymer ?
#
loop_
_entity_poly.entity_id
_entity_poly.type
_entity_poly.pdbx_seq_one_letter_code
_entity_poly.pdbx_strand_id
1 'polypeptide(L)'
;MVSLSFLAPSNIALTLTILLGMAEHCKAAVECDVINSDHCGRNSHHIAHKLPTNVGATFFVNGFHGGVMNAKFESKRQSVPGFNSNSDNIDLTYNFNLGDYDGTYWVILPTGFDNSVTCYAVYKNCDVHVTFWETKTPLPDLYTLA
;
A
#
# COMPACT_ATOMS: atom_id res chain seq x y z
N MET A 1 -38.39 -69.09 4.41
CA MET A 1 -36.92 -69.12 4.18
C MET A 1 -36.55 -67.87 3.42
N VAL A 2 -35.66 -67.10 4.01
CA VAL A 2 -35.25 -65.75 3.62
C VAL A 2 -34.03 -65.87 2.70
N SER A 3 -34.00 -65.09 1.61
CA SER A 3 -32.79 -64.80 0.85
C SER A 3 -32.77 -63.29 0.62
N LEU A 4 -31.90 -62.59 1.34
CA LEU A 4 -31.57 -61.20 1.09
C LEU A 4 -30.04 -61.08 1.13
N SER A 5 -29.53 -60.68 -0.01
CA SER A 5 -28.13 -60.53 -0.36
C SER A 5 -27.44 -59.41 0.42
N PHE A 6 -26.33 -59.76 1.06
CA PHE A 6 -25.00 -59.19 0.92
C PHE A 6 -24.79 -57.66 0.71
N LEU A 7 -23.94 -57.12 1.63
CA LEU A 7 -22.96 -56.02 1.50
C LEU A 7 -23.50 -54.58 1.66
N ALA A 8 -22.90 -53.64 2.40
CA ALA A 8 -21.87 -53.54 3.45
C ALA A 8 -21.90 -52.06 3.91
N PRO A 9 -21.59 -51.69 5.16
CA PRO A 9 -21.50 -50.28 5.56
C PRO A 9 -20.14 -49.70 5.18
N SER A 10 -20.09 -48.83 4.18
CA SER A 10 -18.90 -48.02 3.90
C SER A 10 -18.87 -46.80 4.82
N ASN A 11 -18.24 -46.97 5.98
CA ASN A 11 -17.72 -45.86 6.77
C ASN A 11 -16.53 -45.25 6.02
N ILE A 12 -16.78 -44.26 5.16
CA ILE A 12 -15.70 -43.44 4.60
C ILE A 12 -15.46 -42.30 5.58
N ALA A 13 -14.38 -42.49 6.33
CA ALA A 13 -13.81 -41.55 7.25
C ALA A 13 -13.57 -40.19 6.59
N LEU A 14 -13.88 -39.14 7.36
CA LEU A 14 -13.33 -37.80 7.20
C LEU A 14 -11.81 -37.87 7.05
N THR A 15 -11.31 -37.41 5.91
CA THR A 15 -9.93 -36.90 5.77
C THR A 15 -9.98 -35.59 5.00
N LEU A 16 -10.54 -34.57 5.68
CA LEU A 16 -10.38 -33.16 5.32
C LEU A 16 -9.00 -32.69 5.82
N THR A 17 -7.98 -32.89 5.01
CA THR A 17 -6.67 -32.27 5.23
C THR A 17 -6.04 -31.92 3.89
N ILE A 18 -5.39 -30.76 3.87
CA ILE A 18 -4.63 -30.14 2.77
C ILE A 18 -5.46 -29.17 1.92
N LEU A 19 -5.71 -27.99 2.51
CA LEU A 19 -5.66 -26.69 1.82
C LEU A 19 -5.51 -25.54 2.83
N LEU A 20 -4.69 -25.74 3.88
CA LEU A 20 -4.06 -24.63 4.60
C LEU A 20 -2.68 -24.42 3.98
N GLY A 21 -2.58 -23.48 3.04
CA GLY A 21 -1.30 -23.20 2.39
C GLY A 21 -1.28 -22.00 1.45
N MET A 22 -2.43 -21.41 1.13
CA MET A 22 -2.51 -20.19 0.30
C MET A 22 -3.51 -19.20 0.90
N ALA A 23 -3.48 -19.05 2.24
CA ALA A 23 -3.93 -17.80 2.84
C ALA A 23 -2.72 -16.87 2.86
N GLU A 24 -2.18 -16.57 1.67
CA GLU A 24 -1.48 -15.31 1.48
C GLU A 24 -2.44 -14.26 2.01
N HIS A 25 -2.06 -13.68 3.13
CA HIS A 25 -2.86 -12.66 3.77
C HIS A 25 -2.95 -11.52 2.77
N CYS A 26 -4.04 -11.46 2.02
CA CYS A 26 -4.56 -10.22 1.47
C CYS A 26 -4.95 -9.33 2.66
N LYS A 27 -3.96 -8.92 3.47
CA LYS A 27 -4.06 -7.67 4.18
C LYS A 27 -4.06 -6.64 3.07
N ALA A 28 -5.27 -6.21 2.68
CA ALA A 28 -5.40 -4.88 2.10
C ALA A 28 -4.56 -3.95 2.98
N ALA A 29 -3.63 -3.23 2.36
CA ALA A 29 -2.81 -2.30 3.09
C ALA A 29 -3.74 -1.32 3.81
N VAL A 30 -3.50 -1.14 5.12
CA VAL A 30 -4.28 -0.20 5.92
C VAL A 30 -3.93 1.21 5.42
N GLU A 31 -4.83 2.18 5.48
CA GLU A 31 -4.45 3.56 5.14
C GLU A 31 -3.39 4.09 6.13
N CYS A 32 -2.34 4.74 5.64
CA CYS A 32 -1.33 5.34 6.50
C CYS A 32 -1.92 6.57 7.23
N ASP A 33 -1.59 6.74 8.51
CA ASP A 33 -2.10 7.88 9.28
C ASP A 33 -1.46 9.20 8.81
N VAL A 34 -2.29 10.20 8.52
CA VAL A 34 -1.83 11.58 8.27
C VAL A 34 -1.45 12.23 9.59
N ILE A 35 -0.22 12.75 9.66
CA ILE A 35 0.32 13.35 10.87
C ILE A 35 0.36 14.86 10.72
N ASN A 36 -0.52 15.53 11.44
CA ASN A 36 -0.54 16.98 11.54
C ASN A 36 0.35 17.44 12.68
N SER A 37 1.67 17.42 12.46
CA SER A 37 2.65 17.88 13.45
C SER A 37 3.78 18.64 12.77
N ASP A 38 4.09 19.83 13.27
CA ASP A 38 5.26 20.63 12.89
C ASP A 38 6.59 19.87 13.11
N HIS A 39 6.53 18.73 13.81
CA HIS A 39 7.66 17.86 14.12
C HIS A 39 7.77 16.63 13.23
N CYS A 40 7.04 16.53 12.13
CA CYS A 40 7.21 15.43 11.19
C CYS A 40 8.69 15.28 10.80
N GLY A 41 9.33 14.20 11.29
CA GLY A 41 10.74 13.95 11.06
C GLY A 41 11.70 15.03 11.55
N ARG A 42 11.33 15.87 12.54
CA ARG A 42 12.17 17.00 13.01
C ARG A 42 13.55 16.60 13.58
N ASN A 43 13.80 15.31 13.83
CA ASN A 43 15.01 14.81 14.49
C ASN A 43 15.74 13.70 13.73
N SER A 44 15.38 13.44 12.47
CA SER A 44 15.80 12.22 11.78
C SER A 44 16.33 12.52 10.39
N HIS A 45 17.09 11.57 9.86
CA HIS A 45 17.80 11.67 8.60
C HIS A 45 16.84 11.95 7.44
N HIS A 46 16.84 13.17 6.91
CA HIS A 46 16.05 13.52 5.72
C HIS A 46 16.81 13.04 4.49
N ILE A 47 16.37 11.92 3.93
CA ILE A 47 16.94 11.39 2.69
C ILE A 47 15.83 11.30 1.66
N ALA A 48 16.08 11.93 0.52
CA ALA A 48 15.18 11.92 -0.62
C ALA A 48 15.34 10.61 -1.39
N HIS A 49 14.21 10.02 -1.74
CA HIS A 49 14.11 8.77 -2.48
C HIS A 49 13.20 8.93 -3.69
N LYS A 50 13.48 8.16 -4.74
CA LYS A 50 12.64 8.14 -5.94
C LYS A 50 11.26 7.54 -5.61
N LEU A 51 10.23 8.20 -6.11
CA LEU A 51 8.84 7.73 -6.09
C LEU A 51 8.47 7.18 -7.48
N PRO A 52 7.83 6.01 -7.59
CA PRO A 52 7.40 5.48 -8.87
C PRO A 52 6.32 6.36 -9.51
N THR A 53 6.47 6.65 -10.80
CA THR A 53 5.52 7.48 -11.58
C THR A 53 4.68 6.69 -12.57
N ASN A 54 4.91 5.38 -12.68
CA ASN A 54 4.11 4.46 -13.50
C ASN A 54 3.35 3.48 -12.59
N VAL A 55 2.05 3.29 -12.86
CA VAL A 55 1.22 2.34 -12.12
C VAL A 55 1.81 0.92 -12.23
N GLY A 56 1.88 0.21 -11.11
CA GLY A 56 2.51 -1.09 -10.95
C GLY A 56 4.03 -1.04 -10.70
N ALA A 57 4.69 0.10 -10.93
CA ALA A 57 6.12 0.23 -10.65
C ALA A 57 6.38 0.26 -9.14
N THR A 58 7.46 -0.40 -8.74
CA THR A 58 7.92 -0.50 -7.35
C THR A 58 9.38 -0.08 -7.28
N PHE A 59 9.70 0.84 -6.36
CA PHE A 59 11.07 1.22 -6.07
C PHE A 59 11.45 0.77 -4.66
N PHE A 60 12.62 0.15 -4.53
CA PHE A 60 13.17 -0.36 -3.29
C PHE A 60 14.26 0.58 -2.78
N VAL A 61 14.32 0.78 -1.48
CA VAL A 61 15.31 1.62 -0.81
C VAL A 61 15.80 0.96 0.46
N ASN A 62 17.03 1.25 0.86
CA ASN A 62 17.53 0.82 2.16
C ASN A 62 16.98 1.77 3.24
N GLY A 63 16.35 1.21 4.27
CA GLY A 63 15.89 1.98 5.41
C GLY A 63 17.03 2.38 6.34
N PHE A 64 16.93 3.53 7.00
CA PHE A 64 17.96 4.02 7.93
C PHE A 64 18.05 3.20 9.22
N HIS A 65 16.96 2.53 9.59
CA HIS A 65 16.90 1.55 10.69
C HIS A 65 17.32 0.14 10.26
N GLY A 66 17.83 -0.02 9.03
CA GLY A 66 18.14 -1.32 8.42
C GLY A 66 16.95 -1.94 7.69
N GLY A 67 17.25 -2.95 6.87
CA GLY A 67 16.25 -3.61 6.02
C GLY A 67 15.96 -2.87 4.71
N VAL A 68 15.10 -3.47 3.89
CA VAL A 68 14.67 -2.94 2.59
C VAL A 68 13.22 -2.50 2.71
N MET A 69 12.98 -1.25 2.34
CA MET A 69 11.66 -0.66 2.21
C MET A 69 11.29 -0.58 0.74
N ASN A 70 10.00 -0.49 0.43
CA ASN A 70 9.56 -0.17 -0.92
C ASN A 70 8.37 0.78 -0.95
N ALA A 71 8.29 1.50 -2.06
CA ALA A 71 7.12 2.26 -2.47
C ALA A 71 6.65 1.71 -3.81
N LYS A 72 5.37 1.36 -3.90
CA LYS A 72 4.72 0.87 -5.12
C LYS A 72 3.60 1.83 -5.51
N PHE A 73 3.55 2.21 -6.79
CA PHE A 73 2.45 3.02 -7.31
C PHE A 73 1.28 2.11 -7.67
N GLU A 74 0.30 1.97 -6.79
CA GLU A 74 -0.79 1.00 -6.92
C GLU A 74 -1.83 1.41 -7.97
N SER A 75 -2.25 2.68 -7.95
CA SER A 75 -3.30 3.12 -8.86
C SER A 75 -3.28 4.61 -9.12
N LYS A 76 -3.73 4.97 -10.32
CA LYS A 76 -4.05 6.33 -10.74
C LYS A 76 -5.48 6.32 -11.26
N ARG A 77 -6.37 7.07 -10.64
CA ARG A 77 -7.79 7.16 -11.02
C ARG A 77 -8.19 8.61 -11.20
N GLN A 78 -9.07 8.89 -12.15
CA GLN A 78 -9.69 10.21 -12.24
C GLN A 78 -10.81 10.27 -11.20
N SER A 79 -10.73 11.23 -10.27
CA SER A 79 -11.59 11.28 -9.08
C SER A 79 -13.03 11.69 -9.44
N VAL A 80 -13.20 12.65 -10.36
CA VAL A 80 -14.51 13.13 -10.80
C VAL A 80 -14.51 13.34 -12.32
N PRO A 81 -15.24 12.52 -13.09
CA PRO A 81 -15.56 12.83 -14.47
C PRO A 81 -16.70 13.87 -14.51
N GLY A 82 -16.41 15.10 -14.96
CA GLY A 82 -17.46 16.00 -15.46
C GLY A 82 -17.95 17.15 -14.56
N PHE A 83 -17.29 17.50 -13.46
CA PHE A 83 -17.64 18.73 -12.71
C PHE A 83 -16.80 19.91 -13.22
N ASN A 84 -17.24 20.49 -14.34
CA ASN A 84 -16.57 21.57 -15.07
C ASN A 84 -15.23 21.17 -15.70
N SER A 85 -15.14 21.33 -17.01
CA SER A 85 -14.09 20.85 -17.94
C SER A 85 -12.64 21.32 -17.70
N ASN A 86 -12.31 21.85 -16.51
CA ASN A 86 -11.02 22.47 -16.22
C ASN A 86 -10.33 21.96 -14.93
N SER A 87 -10.88 20.97 -14.21
CA SER A 87 -10.22 20.39 -13.02
C SER A 87 -10.26 18.86 -13.04
N ASP A 88 -9.36 18.26 -13.82
CA ASP A 88 -9.17 16.81 -13.82
C ASP A 88 -8.42 16.39 -12.56
N ASN A 89 -9.13 16.21 -11.45
CA ASN A 89 -8.52 15.67 -10.25
C ASN A 89 -8.13 14.21 -10.47
N ILE A 90 -6.90 13.86 -10.07
CA ILE A 90 -6.41 12.48 -10.09
C ILE A 90 -6.15 12.02 -8.66
N ASP A 91 -6.67 10.84 -8.32
CA ASP A 91 -6.34 10.14 -7.10
C ASP A 91 -5.22 9.16 -7.38
N LEU A 92 -4.16 9.28 -6.58
CA LEU A 92 -3.00 8.41 -6.59
C LEU A 92 -3.02 7.56 -5.33
N THR A 93 -2.71 6.28 -5.48
CA THR A 93 -2.49 5.38 -4.35
C THR A 93 -1.06 4.87 -4.40
N TYR A 94 -0.31 5.09 -3.32
CA TYR A 94 1.02 4.55 -3.13
C TYR A 94 1.01 3.56 -1.97
N ASN A 95 1.46 2.34 -2.20
CA ASN A 95 1.68 1.37 -1.15
C ASN A 95 3.10 1.51 -0.61
N PHE A 96 3.26 1.78 0.68
CA PHE A 96 4.55 1.77 1.36
C PHE A 96 4.68 0.55 2.24
N ASN A 97 5.81 -0.15 2.10
CA ASN A 97 6.10 -1.36 2.83
C ASN A 97 7.50 -1.31 3.45
N LEU A 98 7.57 -1.52 4.76
CA LEU A 98 8.79 -1.49 5.58
C LEU A 98 9.54 -2.83 5.63
N GLY A 99 9.04 -3.84 4.90
CA GLY A 99 9.59 -5.20 4.92
C GLY A 99 9.48 -5.82 6.31
N ASP A 100 10.62 -6.23 6.86
CA ASP A 100 10.72 -6.88 8.17
C ASP A 100 10.78 -5.88 9.34
N TYR A 101 10.86 -4.57 9.08
CA TYR A 101 10.90 -3.56 10.13
C TYR A 101 9.52 -3.37 10.78
N ASP A 102 9.47 -3.44 12.11
CA ASP A 102 8.25 -3.44 12.91
C ASP A 102 7.89 -2.07 13.52
N GLY A 103 8.76 -1.06 13.35
CA GLY A 103 8.54 0.30 13.81
C GLY A 103 7.78 1.19 12.81
N THR A 104 8.02 2.50 12.92
CA THR A 104 7.39 3.54 12.11
C THR A 104 8.42 4.29 11.30
N TYR A 105 8.12 4.58 10.04
CA TYR A 105 8.81 5.62 9.28
C TYR A 105 7.88 6.80 9.04
N TRP A 106 8.43 8.01 9.05
CA TRP A 106 7.70 9.18 8.60
C TRP A 106 8.02 9.40 7.12
N VAL A 107 6.99 9.39 6.29
CA VAL A 107 7.11 9.66 4.86
C VAL A 107 6.52 11.04 4.59
N ILE A 108 7.36 11.93 4.07
CA ILE A 108 6.94 13.25 3.60
C ILE A 108 6.74 13.16 2.09
N LEU A 109 5.50 13.35 1.66
CA LEU A 109 5.10 13.31 0.26
C LEU A 109 4.64 14.68 -0.22
N PRO A 110 5.05 15.12 -1.42
CA PRO A 110 4.42 16.26 -2.08
C PRO A 110 2.96 15.93 -2.39
N THR A 111 2.04 16.79 -1.96
CA THR A 111 0.58 16.53 -2.06
C THR A 111 -0.21 17.59 -2.83
N GLY A 112 0.46 18.58 -3.41
CA GLY A 112 -0.20 19.66 -4.12
C GLY A 112 0.76 20.71 -4.70
N PHE A 113 0.17 21.82 -5.16
CA PHE A 113 0.91 22.98 -5.66
C PHE A 113 1.59 23.75 -4.51
N ASP A 114 2.55 24.61 -4.84
CA ASP A 114 3.31 25.46 -3.89
C ASP A 114 4.25 24.70 -2.93
N ASN A 115 4.75 23.54 -3.34
CA ASN A 115 5.59 22.67 -2.49
C ASN A 115 4.86 22.22 -1.22
N SER A 116 3.52 22.13 -1.25
CA SER A 116 2.76 21.56 -0.14
C SER A 116 3.16 20.10 0.05
N VAL A 117 3.51 19.75 1.29
CA VAL A 117 3.86 18.39 1.68
C VAL A 117 2.93 17.89 2.77
N THR A 118 2.63 16.59 2.73
CA THR A 118 1.91 15.90 3.80
C THR A 118 2.82 14.84 4.40
N CYS A 119 2.75 14.73 5.73
CA CYS A 119 3.46 13.72 6.48
C CYS A 119 2.56 12.53 6.77
N TYR A 120 3.07 11.33 6.51
CA TYR A 120 2.39 10.07 6.75
C TYR A 120 3.22 9.21 7.70
N ALA A 121 2.55 8.57 8.64
CA ALA A 121 3.14 7.54 9.48
C ALA A 121 2.97 6.17 8.81
N VAL A 122 4.08 5.61 8.36
CA VAL A 122 4.09 4.28 7.73
C VAL A 122 4.40 3.24 8.78
N TYR A 123 3.49 2.27 8.95
CA TYR A 123 3.64 1.13 9.86
C TYR A 123 3.45 -0.18 9.08
N LYS A 124 4.50 -1.01 9.01
CA LYS A 124 4.54 -2.27 8.23
C LYS A 124 4.20 -2.08 6.75
N ASN A 125 2.92 -2.16 6.40
CA ASN A 125 2.41 -2.06 5.04
C ASN A 125 1.14 -1.22 5.07
N CYS A 126 1.18 -0.04 4.43
CA CYS A 126 0.04 0.87 4.38
C CYS A 126 -0.05 1.63 3.05
N ASP A 127 -1.27 2.01 2.69
CA ASP A 127 -1.58 2.80 1.50
C ASP A 127 -1.66 4.28 1.84
N VAL A 128 -1.02 5.10 1.00
CA VAL A 128 -1.15 6.56 1.00
C VAL A 128 -2.02 6.97 -0.17
N HIS A 129 -3.07 7.73 0.12
CA HIS A 129 -3.93 8.34 -0.88
C HIS A 129 -3.60 9.83 -1.04
N VAL A 130 -3.38 10.27 -2.28
CA VAL A 130 -3.11 11.67 -2.61
C VAL A 130 -3.98 12.09 -3.78
N THR A 131 -4.69 13.22 -3.64
CA THR A 131 -5.48 13.81 -4.71
C THR A 131 -4.76 15.01 -5.30
N PHE A 132 -4.39 14.95 -6.57
CA PHE A 132 -3.79 16.06 -7.31
C PHE A 132 -4.81 16.78 -8.17
N TRP A 133 -4.69 18.10 -8.22
CA TRP A 133 -5.52 18.97 -9.05
C TRP A 133 -4.85 19.10 -10.43
N GLU A 134 -5.46 18.53 -11.47
CA GLU A 134 -5.06 18.55 -12.89
C GLU A 134 -4.01 17.51 -13.36
N THR A 135 -4.36 16.83 -14.45
CA THR A 135 -3.58 15.76 -15.14
C THR A 135 -2.33 16.25 -15.88
N LYS A 136 -2.20 17.57 -16.10
CA LYS A 136 -1.12 18.17 -16.91
C LYS A 136 0.18 18.40 -16.14
N THR A 137 0.12 18.35 -14.82
CA THR A 137 1.31 18.48 -13.96
C THR A 137 2.00 17.11 -13.86
N PRO A 138 3.34 17.05 -13.96
CA PRO A 138 4.05 15.79 -13.72
C PRO A 138 3.75 15.29 -12.30
N LEU A 139 3.57 13.96 -12.18
CA LEU A 139 3.42 13.31 -10.89
C LEU A 139 4.68 13.53 -10.04
N PRO A 140 4.56 13.56 -8.71
CA PRO A 140 5.73 13.57 -7.84
C PRO A 140 6.61 12.35 -8.15
N ASP A 141 7.91 12.58 -8.28
CA ASP A 141 8.92 11.56 -8.55
C ASP A 141 9.89 11.38 -7.37
N LEU A 142 9.65 12.08 -6.26
CA LEU A 142 10.43 12.03 -5.04
C LEU A 142 9.54 12.02 -3.79
N TYR A 143 10.03 11.38 -2.74
CA TYR A 143 9.53 11.46 -1.37
C TYR A 143 10.70 11.55 -0.40
N THR A 144 10.47 12.03 0.81
CA THR A 144 11.51 12.07 1.86
C THR A 144 11.13 11.11 2.96
N LEU A 145 12.07 10.24 3.34
CA LEU A 145 11.98 9.52 4.61
C LEU A 145 12.58 10.40 5.69
N ALA A 146 11.90 10.45 6.83
CA ALA A 146 12.28 11.24 7.99
C ALA A 146 11.87 10.56 9.29
#